data_AF-A0A022RL47-F1
#
_entry.id   AF-A0A022RL47-F1
#
_cell.length_a   1.000
_cell.length_b   1.000
_cell.length_c   1.000
_cell.angle_alpha   90.00
_cell.angle_beta   90.00
_cell.angle_gamma   90.00
#
_symmetry.space_group_name_H-M   'P 1'
#
loop_
_entity.id
_entity.type
_entity.pdbx_description
1 polymer ?
#
loop_
_entity_poly.entity_id
_entity_poly.type
_entity_poly.pdbx_seq_one_letter_code
_entity_poly.pdbx_strand_id
1 'polypeptide(L)' 'VPTCLISHLKTIKLVHFVGSEHKFRIVKYLLRNALVLEKMEIVHSFLLNPEQKNSMLQEISLFQRGSKACEVAFV' A
#
# COMPACT_ATOMS: atom_id res chain seq x y z
N VAL A 1 -7.56 13.29 -8.98
CA VAL A 1 -6.31 12.57 -8.63
C VAL A 1 -5.14 13.47 -9.02
N PRO A 2 -4.14 13.70 -8.15
CA PRO A 2 -3.00 14.56 -8.48
C PRO A 2 -2.17 14.03 -9.66
N THR A 3 -1.65 14.90 -10.52
CA THR A 3 -0.86 14.52 -11.70
C THR A 3 0.39 13.71 -11.33
N CYS A 4 1.07 14.08 -10.24
CA CYS A 4 2.25 13.34 -9.76
C CYS A 4 1.95 11.87 -9.45
N LEU A 5 0.77 11.59 -8.90
CA LEU A 5 0.34 10.22 -8.58
C LEU A 5 0.13 9.41 -9.86
N ILE A 6 -0.41 10.02 -10.91
CA ILE A 6 -0.74 9.36 -12.17
C ILE A 6 0.53 9.09 -12.99
N SER A 7 1.43 10.06 -13.12
CA SER A 7 2.50 10.02 -14.13
C SER A 7 3.93 10.02 -13.60
N HIS A 8 4.16 10.22 -12.30
CA HIS A 8 5.52 10.37 -11.76
C HIS A 8 5.84 9.48 -10.57
N LEU A 9 4.84 9.07 -9.78
CA LEU A 9 5.08 8.36 -8.52
C LEU A 9 5.34 6.87 -8.76
N LYS A 10 6.63 6.50 -8.74
CA LYS A 10 7.11 5.12 -8.94
C LYS A 10 7.25 4.31 -7.67
N THR A 11 7.50 4.96 -6.52
CA THR A 11 7.77 4.26 -5.26
C THR A 11 7.08 4.94 -4.09
N ILE A 12 6.53 4.13 -3.19
CA ILE A 12 5.94 4.57 -1.92
C ILE A 12 6.52 3.73 -0.79
N LYS A 13 6.91 4.38 0.32
CA LYS A 13 7.28 3.71 1.56
C LYS A 13 6.41 4.23 2.70
N LEU A 14 5.63 3.33 3.30
CA LEU A 14 4.78 3.61 4.46
C LEU A 14 5.45 3.05 5.70
N VAL A 15 5.83 3.93 6.63
CA VAL A 15 6.47 3.55 7.90
C VAL A 15 5.48 3.53 9.05
N HIS A 16 5.74 2.68 10.04
CA HIS A 16 4.89 2.51 11.23
C HIS A 16 3.42 2.27 10.86
N PHE A 17 3.21 1.42 9.87
CA PHE A 17 1.87 1.07 9.42
C PHE A 17 1.19 0.22 10.49
N VAL A 18 0.06 0.71 10.98
CA VAL A 18 -0.82 0.06 11.96
C VAL A 18 -2.18 0.04 11.30
N GLY A 19 -2.69 -1.15 10.96
CA GLY A 19 -3.88 -1.38 10.14
C GLY A 19 -5.15 -0.77 10.75
N SER A 20 -5.32 0.54 10.59
CA SER A 20 -6.54 1.28 10.88
C SER A 20 -7.28 1.53 9.58
N GLU A 21 -8.61 1.60 9.64
CA GLU A 21 -9.47 1.79 8.46
C GLU A 21 -9.01 2.99 7.61
N HIS A 22 -8.64 4.10 8.24
CA HIS A 22 -8.14 5.29 7.55
C HIS A 22 -6.85 5.01 6.75
N LYS A 23 -5.90 4.26 7.33
CA LYS A 23 -4.66 3.91 6.63
C LYS A 23 -4.92 2.95 5.47
N PHE A 24 -5.84 1.99 5.63
CA PHE A 24 -6.25 1.12 4.52
C PHE A 24 -6.90 1.90 3.37
N ARG A 25 -7.74 2.91 3.67
CA ARG A 25 -8.33 3.79 2.66
C ARG A 25 -7.27 4.56 1.88
N ILE A 26 -6.20 5.01 2.56
CA ILE A 26 -5.05 5.65 1.91
C ILE A 26 -4.32 4.66 0.98
N VAL A 27 -4.00 3.45 1.47
CA VAL A 27 -3.33 2.42 0.66
C VAL A 27 -4.17 2.06 -0.56
N LYS A 28 -5.47 1.84 -0.39
CA LYS A 28 -6.42 1.56 -1.47
C LYS A 28 -6.47 2.69 -2.49
N TYR A 29 -6.50 3.95 -2.03
CA TYR A 29 -6.48 5.11 -2.91
C TYR A 29 -5.18 5.18 -3.72
N LEU A 30 -4.03 5.00 -3.07
CA LEU A 30 -2.72 5.06 -3.72
C LEU A 30 -2.55 3.94 -4.73
N LEU A 31 -2.82 2.69 -4.34
CA LEU A 31 -2.71 1.53 -5.24
C LEU A 31 -3.64 1.66 -6.45
N ARG A 32 -4.86 2.15 -6.27
CA ARG A 32 -5.83 2.30 -7.36
C ARG A 32 -5.44 3.41 -8.35
N ASN A 33 -4.90 4.53 -7.87
CA ASN A 33 -4.73 5.73 -8.68
C ASN A 33 -3.30 5.96 -9.17
N ALA A 34 -2.30 5.29 -8.60
CA ALA A 34 -0.92 5.42 -9.01
C ALA A 34 -0.64 4.53 -10.23
N LEU A 35 -0.78 5.10 -11.43
CA LEU A 35 -0.75 4.32 -12.68
C LEU A 35 0.67 3.91 -13.10
N VAL A 36 1.70 4.62 -12.63
CA VAL A 36 3.11 4.34 -12.90
C VAL A 36 3.85 3.77 -11.68
N LEU A 37 3.12 3.31 -10.66
CA LEU A 37 3.73 2.78 -9.43
C LEU A 37 4.41 1.44 -9.70
N GLU A 38 5.67 1.32 -9.31
CA GLU A 38 6.49 0.11 -9.47
C GLU A 38 6.63 -0.62 -8.13
N LYS A 39 6.70 0.12 -7.01
CA LYS A 39 6.91 -0.48 -5.68
C LYS A 39 6.15 0.25 -4.57
N MET A 40 5.51 -0.51 -3.69
CA MET A 40 4.99 -0.02 -2.41
C MET A 40 5.56 -0.87 -1.27
N GLU A 41 6.32 -0.24 -0.38
CA GLU A 41 6.84 -0.85 0.84
C GLU A 41 5.98 -0.46 2.03
N ILE A 42 5.48 -1.46 2.76
CA ILE A 42 4.71 -1.28 3.97
C ILE A 42 5.54 -1.82 5.12
N VAL A 43 6.13 -0.90 5.89
CA VAL A 43 6.88 -1.22 7.10
C VAL A 43 5.90 -1.29 8.26
N HIS A 44 5.63 -2.51 8.70
CA HIS A 44 4.68 -2.78 9.77
C HIS A 44 5.25 -2.38 11.14
N SER A 45 4.37 -2.00 12.07
CA SER A 45 4.79 -1.79 13.46
C SER A 45 5.18 -3.12 14.12
N PHE A 46 6.25 -3.09 14.93
CA PHE A 46 6.67 -4.21 15.79
C PHE A 46 5.61 -4.61 16.83
N LEU A 47 4.59 -3.77 17.03
CA LEU A 47 3.44 -4.04 17.90
C LEU A 47 2.39 -4.96 17.26
N LEU A 48 2.44 -5.21 15.95
CA LEU A 48 1.48 -6.07 15.27
C LEU A 48 1.82 -7.54 15.51
N ASN A 49 0.83 -8.31 15.98
CA ASN A 49 0.99 -9.75 16.08
C ASN A 49 0.91 -10.41 14.67
N PRO A 50 1.35 -11.68 14.52
CA PRO A 50 1.36 -12.36 13.23
C PRO A 50 -0.02 -12.47 12.55
N GLU A 51 -1.10 -12.62 13.32
CA GLU A 51 -2.46 -12.71 12.79
C GLU A 51 -2.94 -11.37 12.21
N GLN A 52 -2.72 -10.28 12.94
CA GLN A 52 -3.01 -8.91 12.49
C GLN A 52 -2.20 -8.58 11.24
N LYS A 53 -0.93 -8.98 11.21
CA LYS A 53 -0.09 -8.85 10.02
C LYS A 53 -0.72 -9.61 8.86
N ASN A 54 -1.05 -10.89 9.01
CA ASN A 54 -1.63 -11.69 7.93
C ASN A 54 -2.98 -11.17 7.44
N SER A 55 -3.86 -10.73 8.35
CA SER A 55 -5.14 -10.11 8.00
C SER A 55 -4.95 -8.83 7.17
N MET A 56 -4.01 -7.97 7.57
CA MET A 56 -3.65 -6.76 6.83
C MET A 56 -3.09 -7.08 5.43
N LEU A 57 -2.25 -8.12 5.31
CA LEU A 57 -1.74 -8.59 4.02
C LEU A 57 -2.88 -9.02 3.09
N GLN A 58 -3.79 -9.83 3.61
CA GLN A 58 -4.94 -10.33 2.86
C GLN A 58 -5.82 -9.17 2.39
N GLU A 59 -6.13 -8.21 3.26
CA GLU A 59 -6.95 -7.06 2.89
C GLU A 59 -6.32 -6.23 1.76
N ILE A 60 -5.01 -5.91 1.86
CA ILE A 60 -4.31 -5.12 0.85
C ILE A 60 -4.17 -5.88 -0.47
N SER A 61 -4.06 -7.21 -0.44
CA SER A 61 -3.99 -8.02 -1.66
C SER A 61 -5.26 -7.95 -2.52
N LEU A 62 -6.41 -7.66 -1.90
CA LEU A 62 -7.70 -7.50 -2.58
C LEU A 62 -7.88 -6.12 -3.24
N PHE A 63 -6.99 -5.17 -2.97
CA PHE A 63 -7.13 -3.82 -3.52
C PHE A 63 -6.79 -3.80 -5.02
N GLN A 64 -7.66 -3.16 -5.79
CA GLN A 64 -7.40 -2.88 -7.20
C GLN A 64 -6.13 -2.04 -7.36
N ARG A 65 -5.32 -2.39 -8.36
CA ARG A 65 -4.07 -1.71 -8.70
C ARG A 65 -4.22 -0.99 -10.03
N GLY A 66 -3.89 0.29 -10.04
CA GLY A 66 -3.81 1.10 -11.26
C GLY A 66 -2.60 0.71 -12.11
N SER A 67 -1.48 0.38 -11.47
CA SER A 67 -0.29 -0.16 -12.11
C SER A 67 -0.21 -1.68 -11.96
N LYS A 68 -0.09 -2.39 -13.09
CA LYS A 68 0.18 -3.85 -13.10
C LYS A 68 1.62 -4.17 -12.69
N ALA A 69 2.54 -3.22 -12.80
CA ALA A 69 3.94 -3.38 -12.42
C ALA A 69 4.17 -3.19 -10.92
N CYS A 70 3.18 -2.70 -10.17
CA CYS A 70 3.36 -2.42 -8.75
C CYS A 70 3.49 -3.71 -7.94
N GLU A 71 4.67 -3.91 -7.36
CA GLU A 71 4.92 -4.89 -6.32
C GLU A 71 4.63 -4.28 -4.94
N VAL A 72 3.93 -5.01 -4.07
CA VAL A 72 3.72 -4.59 -2.68
C VAL A 72 4.56 -5.50 -1.80
N ALA A 73 5.53 -4.92 -1.10
CA ALA A 73 6.41 -5.61 -0.17
C ALA A 73 6.09 -5.20 1.26
N PHE A 74 6.10 -6.17 2.17
CA PHE A 74 5.87 -5.95 3.59
C PHE A 74 7.16 -6.24 4.34
N VAL A 75 7.68 -5.23 5.03
CA VAL A 75 8.97 -5.26 5.72
C VAL A 75 8.77 -5.12 7.21
#